data_AF-A0A2D4L1L0-F1
#
_entry.id   AF-A0A2D4L1L0-F1
#
_cell.length_a   1.000
_cell.length_b   1.000
_cell.length_c   1.000
_cell.angle_alpha   90.00
_cell.angle_beta   90.00
_cell.angle_gamma   90.00
#
_symmetry.space_group_name_H-M   'P 1'
#
loop_
_entity.id
_entity.type
_entity.pdbx_description
1 polymer ?
#
loop_
_entity_poly.entity_id
_entity_poly.type
_entity_poly.pdbx_seq_one_letter_code
_entity_poly.pdbx_strand_id
1 'polypeptide(L)'
;KSRTTCSIMHYIFPQKSALVDIPVLQFCNAFIQRLPVSALQENFQSLLGVFKESVQLNLASPGHFLLLSTLNDFVTRAPNQENKKNQKDLQDVTQKILEAVGNVAASSLEQTSWLSRNLEVKAQSQISLEEPNVENNLHDHSTVSSVVSASAPSVYSVQALTLLAEVLASLLDMVYQSDEKEKAVPLISRLLYYVFPYLRNHSAYNLPSFHASTQLLSSLSGYAYTKRAWKKEVLDLFMDPAFFQMDTSCIHWRTIIDHLLTHEKTMFKDLMNMQSSSLKLFPSFEQKAMLLKRQAFAVFSGEIDQYHLYLPLIQERLTDNLRIGYTSSVGAQMFLFFRVLLLRISPQHLTSLWPIMVTELIQTFIQLEEDLTDEPAKNNRKMSRQKASSNGSARFLGDIHQNELTLYLSACKFLDTALSFPSDKMQLFQMYRWAFVPEVDMQSCSMISDVMESPRECKPHVARIMDLLKLKYGEPNINDEPTKNCDFPLLDLHSISNITQLIPFFNILNSAFKTQSGRLLNTHNFKSFKNTYPTSSGTRILKLLEEYVERDFIDNMENESL
;
A
#
# COMPACT_ATOMS: atom_id res chain seq x y z
N LYS A 1 -25.48 -2.48 3.41
CA LYS A 1 -24.86 -1.64 2.35
C LYS A 1 -25.59 -0.31 2.11
N SER A 2 -26.90 -0.12 2.40
CA SER A 2 -27.56 1.19 2.23
C SER A 2 -27.33 2.23 3.36
N ARG A 3 -26.54 1.90 4.40
CA ARG A 3 -26.20 2.84 5.49
C ARG A 3 -25.03 3.78 5.14
N THR A 4 -24.17 3.42 4.18
CA THR A 4 -22.95 4.18 3.87
C THR A 4 -23.25 5.50 3.15
N THR A 5 -24.22 5.50 2.22
CA THR A 5 -24.68 6.70 1.50
C THR A 5 -25.32 7.74 2.42
N CYS A 6 -25.83 7.32 3.59
CA CYS A 6 -26.46 8.20 4.58
C CYS A 6 -25.42 8.98 5.40
N SER A 7 -24.24 8.40 5.67
CA SER A 7 -23.17 9.09 6.41
C SER A 7 -22.61 10.28 5.64
N ILE A 8 -22.37 10.17 4.34
CA ILE A 8 -21.82 11.27 3.52
C ILE A 8 -22.78 12.47 3.47
N MET A 9 -24.10 12.23 3.44
CA MET A 9 -25.08 13.32 3.43
C MET A 9 -25.08 14.16 4.70
N HIS A 10 -24.73 13.60 5.87
CA HIS A 10 -24.72 14.36 7.12
C HIS A 10 -23.56 15.36 7.21
N TYR A 11 -22.47 15.11 6.46
CA TYR A 11 -21.25 15.95 6.44
C TYR A 11 -21.25 17.04 5.35
N ILE A 12 -22.20 17.02 4.41
CA ILE A 12 -22.22 17.93 3.25
C ILE A 12 -23.00 19.23 3.51
N PHE A 13 -23.80 19.33 4.57
CA PHE A 13 -24.70 20.47 4.78
C PHE A 13 -24.26 21.38 5.93
N PRO A 14 -23.61 22.53 5.67
CA PRO A 14 -23.73 23.66 6.58
C PRO A 14 -25.21 24.11 6.55
N GLN A 15 -25.82 24.27 7.73
CA GLN A 15 -27.26 24.51 7.97
C GLN A 15 -27.89 25.75 7.29
N LYS A 16 -27.23 26.42 6.33
CA LYS A 16 -27.75 27.64 5.69
C LYS A 16 -27.33 27.72 4.21
N SER A 17 -28.02 27.03 3.31
CA SER A 17 -28.01 27.39 1.89
C SER A 17 -29.39 27.94 1.50
N ALA A 18 -29.44 29.19 1.04
CA ALA A 18 -30.65 29.91 0.62
C ALA A 18 -31.27 29.43 -0.71
N LEU A 19 -30.86 28.26 -1.21
CA LEU A 19 -31.32 27.70 -2.48
C LEU A 19 -32.47 26.72 -2.22
N VAL A 20 -33.67 27.04 -2.69
CA VAL A 20 -34.90 26.23 -2.53
C VAL A 20 -34.72 24.82 -3.12
N ASP A 21 -33.87 24.68 -4.12
CA ASP A 21 -33.66 23.42 -4.86
C ASP A 21 -33.05 22.31 -3.98
N ILE A 22 -32.17 22.64 -3.03
CA ILE A 22 -31.49 21.64 -2.19
C ILE A 22 -32.48 20.96 -1.22
N PRO A 23 -33.27 21.69 -0.41
CA PRO A 23 -34.30 21.09 0.43
C PRO A 23 -35.33 20.27 -0.35
N VAL A 24 -35.70 20.71 -1.56
CA VAL A 24 -36.63 19.96 -2.43
C VAL A 24 -35.99 18.64 -2.87
N LEU A 25 -34.74 18.65 -3.32
CA LEU A 25 -34.03 17.41 -3.69
C LEU A 25 -33.81 16.47 -2.51
N GLN A 26 -33.54 17.00 -1.31
CA GLN A 26 -33.46 16.21 -0.08
C GLN A 26 -34.81 15.55 0.24
N PHE A 27 -35.90 16.29 0.13
CA PHE A 27 -37.25 15.75 0.29
C PHE A 27 -37.52 14.66 -0.75
N CYS A 28 -37.23 14.90 -2.03
CA CYS A 28 -37.39 13.92 -3.11
C CYS A 28 -36.60 12.64 -2.83
N ASN A 29 -35.33 12.77 -2.41
CA ASN A 29 -34.50 11.62 -2.04
C ASN A 29 -35.11 10.83 -0.88
N ALA A 30 -35.48 11.49 0.21
CA ALA A 30 -36.09 10.85 1.37
C ALA A 30 -37.47 10.22 1.05
N PHE A 31 -38.25 10.86 0.19
CA PHE A 31 -39.53 10.36 -0.27
C PHE A 31 -39.34 9.09 -1.11
N ILE A 32 -38.48 9.11 -2.11
CA ILE A 32 -38.17 7.96 -2.98
C ILE A 32 -37.65 6.80 -2.13
N GLN A 33 -36.72 7.03 -1.20
CA GLN A 33 -36.18 6.00 -0.30
C GLN A 33 -37.26 5.28 0.52
N ARG A 34 -38.38 5.95 0.83
CA ARG A 34 -39.49 5.38 1.60
C ARG A 34 -40.55 4.67 0.74
N LEU A 35 -40.52 4.82 -0.59
CA LEU A 35 -41.46 4.13 -1.46
C LEU A 35 -41.20 2.62 -1.51
N PRO A 36 -42.25 1.77 -1.49
CA PRO A 36 -42.10 0.34 -1.72
C PRO A 36 -41.70 0.07 -3.18
N VAL A 37 -41.03 -1.07 -3.42
CA VAL A 37 -40.50 -1.43 -4.75
C VAL A 37 -41.60 -1.46 -5.82
N SER A 38 -42.80 -1.96 -5.49
CA SER A 38 -43.94 -1.98 -6.41
C SER A 38 -44.34 -0.57 -6.87
N ALA A 39 -44.39 0.39 -5.96
CA ALA A 39 -44.72 1.78 -6.30
C ALA A 39 -43.63 2.43 -7.16
N LEU A 40 -42.35 2.09 -6.96
CA LEU A 40 -41.25 2.57 -7.82
C LEU A 40 -41.38 2.04 -9.24
N GLN A 41 -41.73 0.76 -9.38
CA GLN A 41 -41.92 0.12 -10.69
C GLN A 41 -43.13 0.70 -11.42
N GLU A 42 -44.27 0.86 -10.73
CA GLU A 42 -45.49 1.47 -11.28
C GLU A 42 -45.27 2.91 -11.73
N ASN A 43 -44.44 3.67 -11.00
CA ASN A 43 -44.18 5.10 -11.27
C ASN A 43 -42.84 5.34 -11.97
N PHE A 44 -42.22 4.31 -12.55
CA PHE A 44 -40.85 4.39 -13.09
C PHE A 44 -40.71 5.53 -14.12
N GLN A 45 -41.65 5.63 -15.07
CA GLN A 45 -41.61 6.64 -16.12
C GLN A 45 -41.77 8.07 -15.59
N SER A 46 -42.63 8.27 -14.59
CA SER A 46 -42.83 9.58 -13.94
C SER A 46 -41.57 10.00 -13.19
N LEU A 47 -40.96 9.09 -12.43
CA LEU A 47 -39.71 9.33 -11.71
C LEU A 47 -38.54 9.60 -12.68
N LEU A 48 -38.45 8.86 -13.78
CA LEU A 48 -37.47 9.12 -14.83
C LEU A 48 -37.68 10.50 -15.48
N GLY A 49 -38.93 10.94 -15.64
CA GLY A 49 -39.28 12.30 -16.06
C GLY A 49 -38.73 13.36 -15.11
N VAL A 50 -38.91 13.16 -13.80
CA VAL A 50 -38.37 14.07 -12.76
C VAL A 50 -36.84 14.15 -12.86
N PHE A 51 -36.14 13.03 -13.03
CA PHE A 51 -34.69 13.06 -13.22
C PHE A 51 -34.28 13.80 -14.49
N LYS A 52 -34.98 13.60 -15.61
CA LYS A 52 -34.71 14.30 -16.88
C LYS A 52 -34.83 15.81 -16.76
N GLU A 53 -35.83 16.29 -16.03
CA GLU A 53 -36.02 17.72 -15.75
C GLU A 53 -34.96 18.23 -14.78
N SER A 54 -34.67 17.48 -13.72
CA SER A 54 -33.69 17.86 -12.70
C SER A 54 -32.28 18.02 -13.26
N VAL A 55 -31.90 17.21 -14.24
CA VAL A 55 -30.60 17.29 -14.92
C VAL A 55 -30.42 18.57 -15.73
N GLN A 56 -31.52 19.21 -16.15
CA GLN A 56 -31.47 20.47 -16.90
C GLN A 56 -31.33 21.68 -15.98
N LEU A 57 -31.52 21.49 -14.66
CA LEU A 57 -31.36 22.54 -13.68
C LEU A 57 -29.88 22.84 -13.45
N ASN A 58 -29.54 24.12 -13.31
CA ASN A 58 -28.20 24.56 -12.94
C ASN A 58 -28.00 24.43 -11.42
N LEU A 59 -27.89 23.20 -10.94
CA LEU A 59 -27.78 22.90 -9.51
C LEU A 59 -26.39 23.27 -8.97
N ALA A 60 -26.34 23.66 -7.69
CA ALA A 60 -25.07 23.68 -6.97
C ALA A 60 -24.51 22.25 -6.81
N SER A 61 -23.20 22.10 -6.56
CA SER A 61 -22.55 20.78 -6.45
C SER A 61 -23.26 19.79 -5.52
N PRO A 62 -23.72 20.16 -4.31
CA PRO A 62 -24.48 19.25 -3.45
C PRO A 62 -25.78 18.72 -4.09
N GLY A 63 -26.44 19.52 -4.93
CA GLY A 63 -27.64 19.10 -5.66
C GLY A 63 -27.35 17.96 -6.64
N HIS A 64 -26.23 18.02 -7.35
CA HIS A 64 -25.79 16.93 -8.23
C HIS A 64 -25.48 15.64 -7.45
N PHE A 65 -24.92 15.75 -6.24
CA PHE A 65 -24.64 14.60 -5.37
C PHE A 65 -25.93 13.94 -4.87
N LEU A 66 -26.92 14.74 -4.49
CA LEU A 66 -28.26 14.27 -4.12
C LEU A 66 -28.93 13.55 -5.30
N LEU A 67 -28.84 14.11 -6.51
CA LEU A 67 -29.39 13.48 -7.70
C LEU A 67 -28.73 12.13 -8.00
N LEU A 68 -27.40 12.05 -7.96
CA LEU A 68 -26.68 10.79 -8.18
C LEU A 68 -27.05 9.74 -7.13
N SER A 69 -27.13 10.14 -5.86
CA SER A 69 -27.52 9.24 -4.76
C SER A 69 -28.94 8.72 -4.94
N THR A 70 -29.88 9.60 -5.31
CA THR A 70 -31.29 9.24 -5.53
C THR A 70 -31.45 8.33 -6.75
N LEU A 71 -30.74 8.62 -7.85
CA LEU A 71 -30.71 7.79 -9.04
C LEU A 71 -30.17 6.40 -8.73
N ASN A 72 -29.06 6.31 -7.99
CA ASN A 72 -28.45 5.04 -7.63
C ASN A 72 -29.39 4.16 -6.80
N ASP A 73 -30.05 4.75 -5.79
CA ASP A 73 -31.03 4.04 -4.98
C ASP A 73 -32.24 3.58 -5.82
N PHE A 74 -32.74 4.43 -6.71
CA PHE A 74 -33.82 4.11 -7.63
C PHE A 74 -33.48 2.92 -8.55
N VAL A 75 -32.32 2.96 -9.22
CA VAL A 75 -31.87 1.90 -10.13
C VAL A 75 -31.61 0.59 -9.39
N THR A 76 -31.00 0.66 -8.20
CA THR A 76 -30.70 -0.53 -7.39
C THR A 76 -31.97 -1.23 -6.89
N ARG A 77 -33.03 -0.49 -6.59
CA ARG A 77 -34.30 -1.05 -6.10
C ARG A 77 -35.27 -1.46 -7.21
N ALA A 78 -35.12 -0.91 -8.41
CA ALA A 78 -35.95 -1.24 -9.57
C ALA A 78 -35.10 -1.66 -10.80
N PRO A 79 -34.31 -2.75 -10.69
CA PRO A 79 -33.49 -3.22 -11.81
C PRO A 79 -34.36 -3.79 -12.95
N ASN A 80 -33.79 -3.84 -14.16
CA ASN A 80 -34.33 -4.51 -15.35
C ASN A 80 -35.62 -3.89 -15.92
N GLN A 81 -35.46 -2.84 -16.74
CA GLN A 81 -36.56 -2.28 -17.54
C GLN A 81 -36.68 -3.01 -18.88
N GLU A 82 -37.82 -3.68 -19.12
CA GLU A 82 -38.10 -4.33 -20.42
C GLU A 82 -38.31 -3.32 -21.56
N ASN A 83 -38.75 -2.11 -21.20
CA ASN A 83 -39.01 -1.06 -22.16
C ASN A 83 -37.70 -0.40 -22.63
N LYS A 84 -37.30 -0.72 -23.88
CA LYS A 84 -36.10 -0.19 -24.54
C LYS A 84 -36.04 1.34 -24.58
N LYS A 85 -37.18 2.04 -24.67
CA LYS A 85 -37.22 3.51 -24.65
C LYS A 85 -36.84 4.04 -23.26
N ASN A 86 -37.46 3.51 -22.21
CA ASN A 86 -37.17 3.89 -20.83
C ASN A 86 -35.72 3.58 -20.45
N GLN A 87 -35.16 2.48 -20.97
CA GLN A 87 -33.76 2.14 -20.75
C GLN A 87 -32.79 3.13 -21.41
N LYS A 88 -33.03 3.51 -22.66
CA LYS A 88 -32.21 4.52 -23.35
C LYS A 88 -32.29 5.88 -22.64
N ASP A 89 -33.49 6.23 -22.19
CA ASP A 89 -33.75 7.45 -21.43
C ASP A 89 -33.03 7.44 -20.06
N LEU A 90 -33.01 6.30 -19.38
CA LEU A 90 -32.26 6.10 -18.14
C LEU A 90 -30.75 6.20 -18.36
N GLN A 91 -30.22 5.63 -19.45
CA GLN A 91 -28.80 5.74 -19.83
C GLN A 91 -28.41 7.22 -20.05
N ASP A 92 -29.22 7.99 -20.79
CA ASP A 92 -28.97 9.43 -21.04
C ASP A 92 -28.97 10.26 -19.75
N VAL A 93 -29.97 10.04 -18.89
CA VAL A 93 -30.05 10.71 -17.57
C VAL A 93 -28.84 10.36 -16.70
N THR A 94 -28.49 9.06 -16.62
CA THR A 94 -27.37 8.57 -15.83
C THR A 94 -26.06 9.21 -16.31
N GLN A 95 -25.84 9.25 -17.62
CA GLN A 95 -24.67 9.86 -18.22
C GLN A 95 -24.55 11.34 -17.83
N LYS A 96 -25.62 12.13 -17.99
CA LYS A 96 -25.59 13.56 -17.68
C LYS A 96 -25.36 13.85 -16.19
N ILE A 97 -25.96 13.06 -15.29
CA ILE A 97 -25.73 13.19 -13.84
C ILE A 97 -24.27 12.88 -13.51
N LEU A 98 -23.72 11.79 -14.05
CA LEU A 98 -22.33 11.41 -13.84
C LEU A 98 -21.35 12.42 -14.43
N GLU A 99 -21.65 12.99 -15.60
CA GLU A 99 -20.86 14.08 -16.19
C GLU A 99 -20.88 15.34 -15.31
N ALA A 100 -22.03 15.71 -14.75
CA ALA A 100 -22.13 16.84 -13.83
C ALA A 100 -21.28 16.64 -12.56
N VAL A 101 -21.34 15.44 -11.95
CA VAL A 101 -20.49 15.09 -10.79
C VAL A 101 -19.02 15.04 -11.19
N GLY A 102 -18.70 14.50 -12.37
CA GLY A 102 -17.35 14.51 -12.93
C GLY A 102 -16.79 15.92 -13.15
N ASN A 103 -17.63 16.88 -13.56
CA ASN A 103 -17.24 18.28 -13.70
C ASN A 103 -16.95 18.93 -12.33
N VAL A 104 -17.68 18.54 -11.28
CA VAL A 104 -17.35 18.96 -9.90
C VAL A 104 -15.99 18.40 -9.49
N ALA A 105 -15.72 17.12 -9.77
CA ALA A 105 -14.40 16.53 -9.54
C ALA A 105 -13.30 17.26 -10.34
N ALA A 106 -13.57 17.68 -11.59
CA ALA A 106 -12.62 18.41 -12.42
C ALA A 106 -12.36 19.86 -11.97
N SER A 107 -13.18 20.42 -11.06
CA SER A 107 -13.07 21.83 -10.66
C SER A 107 -11.76 22.19 -9.93
N SER A 108 -11.10 21.21 -9.32
CA SER A 108 -9.77 21.37 -8.70
C SER A 108 -8.62 21.09 -9.65
N LEU A 109 -8.89 20.95 -10.95
CA LEU A 109 -7.88 20.78 -12.01
C LEU A 109 -7.71 22.05 -12.83
N GLU A 110 -6.52 22.25 -13.37
CA GLU A 110 -6.19 23.33 -14.31
C GLU A 110 -5.38 22.82 -15.50
N GLN A 111 -5.43 23.55 -16.63
CA GLN A 111 -4.66 23.22 -17.82
C GLN A 111 -3.20 23.60 -17.63
N THR A 112 -2.28 22.70 -17.99
CA THR A 112 -0.84 22.92 -17.80
C THR A 112 -0.27 24.03 -18.70
N SER A 113 -0.96 24.30 -19.82
CA SER A 113 -0.62 25.36 -20.76
C SER A 113 -1.80 25.61 -21.70
N TRP A 114 -1.92 26.82 -22.26
CA TRP A 114 -2.94 27.19 -23.24
C TRP A 114 -2.91 26.35 -24.53
N LEU A 115 -1.77 25.70 -24.84
CA LEU A 115 -1.61 24.77 -25.97
C LEU A 115 -1.80 23.29 -25.56
N SER A 116 -1.81 23.00 -24.27
CA SER A 116 -1.86 21.64 -23.73
C SER A 116 -3.29 21.28 -23.33
N ARG A 117 -3.70 20.06 -23.65
CA ARG A 117 -4.92 19.46 -23.09
C ARG A 117 -4.64 18.65 -21.82
N ASN A 118 -3.45 18.73 -21.26
CA ASN A 118 -3.16 18.04 -20.00
C ASN A 118 -3.72 18.83 -18.82
N LEU A 119 -4.19 18.10 -17.82
CA LEU A 119 -4.72 18.64 -16.59
C LEU A 119 -3.77 18.32 -15.45
N GLU A 120 -3.63 19.27 -14.52
CA GLU A 120 -2.87 19.13 -13.28
C GLU A 120 -3.71 19.59 -12.08
N VAL A 121 -3.37 19.10 -10.89
CA VAL A 121 -4.07 19.44 -9.65
C VAL A 121 -3.64 20.83 -9.19
N LYS A 122 -4.61 21.69 -8.88
CA LYS A 122 -4.35 23.00 -8.28
C LYS A 122 -3.72 22.83 -6.89
N ALA A 123 -2.56 23.45 -6.66
CA ALA A 123 -1.89 23.43 -5.36
C ALA A 123 -2.62 24.31 -4.34
N GLN A 124 -3.65 23.77 -3.68
CA GLN A 124 -4.44 24.44 -2.64
C GLN A 124 -4.93 23.44 -1.58
N SER A 125 -5.12 23.92 -0.34
CA SER A 125 -5.60 23.09 0.77
C SER A 125 -6.99 22.53 0.46
N GLN A 126 -7.06 21.22 0.24
CA GLN A 126 -8.33 20.51 0.12
C GLN A 126 -8.96 20.41 1.52
N ILE A 127 -10.29 20.53 1.62
CA ILE A 127 -10.97 20.29 2.91
C ILE A 127 -10.91 18.79 3.19
N SER A 128 -10.17 18.41 4.23
CA SER A 128 -10.15 17.04 4.75
C SER A 128 -11.48 16.69 5.42
N LEU A 129 -11.92 15.44 5.29
CA LEU A 129 -13.03 14.90 6.07
C LEU A 129 -12.53 14.57 7.48
N GLU A 130 -12.30 15.57 8.33
CA GLU A 130 -12.13 15.33 9.77
C GLU A 130 -13.51 15.15 10.43
N GLU A 131 -13.66 14.09 11.21
CA GLU A 131 -14.77 13.92 12.14
C GLU A 131 -14.78 15.12 13.12
N PRO A 132 -15.93 15.77 13.41
CA PRO A 132 -15.96 16.89 14.32
C PRO A 132 -15.63 16.37 15.71
N ASN A 133 -14.40 16.62 16.16
CA ASN A 133 -14.04 16.50 17.55
C ASN A 133 -14.91 17.50 18.32
N VAL A 134 -15.77 17.00 19.20
CA VAL A 134 -16.74 17.79 19.95
C VAL A 134 -16.01 18.52 21.06
N GLU A 135 -15.23 19.56 20.75
CA GLU A 135 -14.80 20.55 21.73
C GLU A 135 -14.89 21.97 21.16
N ASN A 136 -15.80 22.72 21.77
CA ASN A 136 -16.02 24.16 21.65
C ASN A 136 -14.78 24.98 21.30
N ASN A 137 -14.85 25.74 20.21
CA ASN A 137 -14.27 27.09 20.14
C ASN A 137 -15.12 27.99 19.22
N LEU A 138 -15.70 29.02 19.82
CA LEU A 138 -16.82 29.80 19.28
C LEU A 138 -16.45 31.02 18.42
N HIS A 139 -15.22 31.21 17.97
CA HIS A 139 -14.90 32.45 17.24
C HIS A 139 -13.90 32.20 16.10
N ASP A 140 -14.40 32.09 14.87
CA ASP A 140 -14.15 33.07 13.77
C ASP A 140 -14.75 32.52 12.45
N HIS A 141 -16.08 32.58 12.29
CA HIS A 141 -16.72 32.27 11.00
C HIS A 141 -16.79 33.55 10.17
N SER A 142 -15.71 33.84 9.43
CA SER A 142 -15.77 34.79 8.34
C SER A 142 -16.79 34.29 7.29
N THR A 143 -17.81 35.11 7.08
CA THR A 143 -18.93 34.92 6.15
C THR A 143 -18.49 34.44 4.77
N VAL A 144 -18.81 33.18 4.41
CA VAL A 144 -18.74 32.69 3.03
C VAL A 144 -19.89 33.33 2.25
N SER A 145 -19.59 34.45 1.61
CA SER A 145 -20.53 35.22 0.78
C SER A 145 -21.02 34.40 -0.42
N SER A 146 -22.33 34.45 -0.66
CA SER A 146 -23.06 33.68 -1.68
C SER A 146 -22.95 34.24 -3.10
N VAL A 147 -21.72 34.45 -3.58
CA VAL A 147 -21.48 34.73 -5.00
C VAL A 147 -20.27 33.91 -5.44
N VAL A 148 -20.53 32.68 -5.90
CA VAL A 148 -19.49 31.79 -6.40
C VAL A 148 -19.04 32.31 -7.75
N SER A 149 -17.97 33.10 -7.73
CA SER A 149 -17.21 33.46 -8.92
C SER A 149 -16.71 32.17 -9.58
N ALA A 150 -16.79 32.07 -10.90
CA ALA A 150 -16.35 30.92 -11.72
C ALA A 150 -14.84 30.61 -11.61
N SER A 151 -14.10 31.33 -10.75
CA SER A 151 -12.66 31.22 -10.51
C SER A 151 -12.29 30.64 -9.14
N ALA A 152 -13.24 30.39 -8.23
CA ALA A 152 -12.95 29.70 -6.97
C ALA A 152 -13.08 28.17 -7.16
N PRO A 153 -12.03 27.37 -6.90
CA PRO A 153 -12.11 25.91 -6.98
C PRO A 153 -13.15 25.37 -6.01
N SER A 154 -13.92 24.36 -6.43
CA SER A 154 -14.99 23.85 -5.58
C SER A 154 -14.39 23.04 -4.43
N VAL A 155 -14.79 23.37 -3.21
CA VAL A 155 -14.56 22.62 -1.97
C VAL A 155 -15.15 21.20 -1.98
N TYR A 156 -15.68 20.75 -3.11
CA TYR A 156 -16.46 19.52 -3.27
C TYR A 156 -15.82 18.47 -4.18
N SER A 157 -14.62 18.70 -4.71
CA SER A 157 -13.97 17.77 -5.65
C SER A 157 -13.66 16.41 -5.02
N VAL A 158 -13.15 16.38 -3.79
CA VAL A 158 -12.89 15.14 -3.03
C VAL A 158 -14.20 14.37 -2.80
N GLN A 159 -15.28 15.06 -2.44
CA GLN A 159 -16.60 14.46 -2.22
C GLN A 159 -17.18 13.90 -3.52
N ALA A 160 -17.00 14.61 -4.65
CA ALA A 160 -17.39 14.11 -5.96
C ALA A 160 -16.62 12.83 -6.33
N LEU A 161 -15.30 12.81 -6.15
CA LEU A 161 -14.47 11.63 -6.39
C LEU A 161 -14.89 10.45 -5.50
N THR A 162 -15.12 10.70 -4.21
CA THR A 162 -15.55 9.68 -3.25
C THR A 162 -16.92 9.09 -3.63
N LEU A 163 -17.88 9.95 -3.98
CA LEU A 163 -19.21 9.49 -4.40
C LEU A 163 -19.15 8.68 -5.70
N LEU A 164 -18.34 9.12 -6.68
CA LEU A 164 -18.09 8.35 -7.89
C LEU A 164 -17.46 6.99 -7.55
N ALA A 165 -16.49 6.96 -6.64
CA ALA A 165 -15.80 5.74 -6.22
C ALA A 165 -16.74 4.69 -5.64
N GLU A 166 -17.77 5.12 -4.91
CA GLU A 166 -18.76 4.23 -4.30
C GLU A 166 -19.82 3.72 -5.28
N VAL A 167 -20.20 4.55 -6.26
CA VAL A 167 -21.44 4.34 -7.02
C VAL A 167 -21.21 3.97 -8.48
N LEU A 168 -20.18 4.54 -9.13
CA LEU A 168 -20.07 4.55 -10.59
C LEU A 168 -20.10 3.14 -11.21
N ALA A 169 -19.26 2.24 -10.73
CA ALA A 169 -19.10 0.92 -11.35
C ALA A 169 -20.38 0.07 -11.22
N SER A 170 -20.96 0.01 -10.01
CA SER A 170 -22.21 -0.71 -9.77
C SER A 170 -23.41 -0.08 -10.48
N LEU A 171 -23.47 1.25 -10.57
CA LEU A 171 -24.55 1.93 -11.26
C LEU A 171 -24.51 1.63 -12.76
N LEU A 172 -23.34 1.71 -13.39
CA LEU A 172 -23.19 1.38 -14.81
C LEU A 172 -23.51 -0.10 -15.08
N ASP A 173 -23.13 -1.00 -14.18
CA ASP A 173 -23.45 -2.43 -14.28
C ASP A 173 -24.95 -2.72 -14.27
N MET A 174 -25.74 -1.91 -13.55
CA MET A 174 -27.20 -2.03 -13.49
C MET A 174 -27.92 -1.31 -14.63
N VAL A 175 -27.37 -0.19 -15.12
CA VAL A 175 -28.00 0.63 -16.16
C VAL A 175 -27.75 0.06 -17.56
N TYR A 176 -26.56 -0.49 -17.82
CA TYR A 176 -26.18 -1.06 -19.11
C TYR A 176 -26.32 -2.58 -19.10
N GLN A 177 -27.13 -3.12 -20.01
CA GLN A 177 -27.23 -4.57 -20.20
C GLN A 177 -25.90 -5.16 -20.65
N SER A 178 -25.74 -6.47 -20.48
CA SER A 178 -24.50 -7.20 -20.79
C SER A 178 -23.99 -7.02 -22.23
N ASP A 179 -24.90 -6.93 -23.21
CA ASP A 179 -24.59 -6.70 -24.64
C ASP A 179 -24.31 -5.22 -24.97
N GLU A 180 -24.63 -4.29 -24.05
CA GLU A 180 -24.50 -2.85 -24.25
C GLU A 180 -23.42 -2.20 -23.37
N LYS A 181 -22.72 -2.94 -22.49
CA LYS A 181 -21.73 -2.37 -21.55
C LYS A 181 -20.62 -1.55 -22.22
N GLU A 182 -20.24 -1.92 -23.44
CA GLU A 182 -19.26 -1.17 -24.24
C GLU A 182 -19.71 0.28 -24.53
N LYS A 183 -21.02 0.57 -24.53
CA LYS A 183 -21.56 1.93 -24.72
C LYS A 183 -21.23 2.86 -23.55
N ALA A 184 -20.89 2.33 -22.37
CA ALA A 184 -20.48 3.13 -21.22
C ALA A 184 -19.01 3.57 -21.29
N VAL A 185 -18.18 2.93 -22.13
CA VAL A 185 -16.72 3.18 -22.19
C VAL A 185 -16.36 4.63 -22.50
N PRO A 186 -17.04 5.37 -23.42
CA PRO A 186 -16.77 6.78 -23.64
C PRO A 186 -16.99 7.67 -22.41
N LEU A 187 -18.04 7.40 -21.64
CA LEU A 187 -18.32 8.10 -20.39
C LEU A 187 -17.24 7.78 -19.34
N ILE A 188 -16.90 6.50 -19.16
CA ILE A 188 -15.83 6.08 -18.25
C ILE A 188 -14.51 6.76 -18.62
N SER A 189 -14.18 6.79 -19.92
CA SER A 189 -12.93 7.41 -20.40
C SER A 189 -12.91 8.92 -20.13
N ARG A 190 -14.06 9.60 -20.26
CA ARG A 190 -14.21 11.02 -19.92
C ARG A 190 -14.00 11.26 -18.43
N LEU A 191 -14.63 10.46 -17.57
CA LEU A 191 -14.50 10.59 -16.12
C LEU A 191 -13.05 10.30 -15.69
N LEU A 192 -12.44 9.24 -16.20
CA LEU A 192 -11.05 8.88 -15.87
C LEU A 192 -10.03 9.93 -16.34
N TYR A 193 -10.32 10.67 -17.41
CA TYR A 193 -9.50 11.82 -17.81
C TYR A 193 -9.43 12.91 -16.72
N TYR A 194 -10.47 13.07 -15.89
CA TYR A 194 -10.44 13.93 -14.70
C TYR A 194 -9.79 13.25 -13.49
N VAL A 195 -9.72 11.92 -13.45
CA VAL A 195 -9.18 11.15 -12.32
C VAL A 195 -7.65 11.04 -12.39
N PHE A 196 -7.09 10.74 -13.56
CA PHE A 196 -5.65 10.50 -13.69
C PHE A 196 -4.73 11.66 -13.28
N PRO A 197 -5.09 12.95 -13.43
CA PRO A 197 -4.31 14.05 -12.87
C PRO A 197 -4.11 13.93 -11.35
N TYR A 198 -5.14 13.53 -10.61
CA TYR A 198 -5.03 13.28 -9.17
C TYR A 198 -4.12 12.10 -8.86
N LEU A 199 -4.11 11.06 -9.68
CA LEU A 199 -3.25 9.88 -9.50
C LEU A 199 -1.78 10.12 -9.89
N ARG A 200 -1.49 11.19 -10.62
CA ARG A 200 -0.11 11.61 -10.96
C ARG A 200 0.51 12.51 -9.92
N ASN A 201 -0.31 13.16 -9.11
CA ASN A 201 0.15 14.14 -8.13
C ASN A 201 0.27 13.47 -6.76
N HIS A 202 1.51 13.31 -6.31
CA HIS A 202 1.82 12.69 -5.04
C HIS A 202 1.98 13.73 -3.90
N SER A 203 1.68 15.01 -4.10
CA SER A 203 1.81 16.01 -3.04
C SER A 203 0.83 15.77 -1.88
N ALA A 204 1.23 16.10 -0.65
CA ALA A 204 0.44 15.88 0.56
C ALA A 204 -0.96 16.54 0.52
N TYR A 205 -1.11 17.73 -0.08
CA TYR A 205 -2.41 18.40 -0.20
C TYR A 205 -3.40 17.66 -1.11
N ASN A 206 -2.91 16.80 -2.00
CA ASN A 206 -3.71 16.03 -2.94
C ASN A 206 -4.16 14.68 -2.36
N LEU A 207 -3.61 14.27 -1.21
CA LEU A 207 -3.77 12.92 -0.67
C LEU A 207 -5.24 12.45 -0.58
N PRO A 208 -6.21 13.26 -0.10
CA PRO A 208 -7.62 12.85 -0.08
C PRO A 208 -8.19 12.57 -1.48
N SER A 209 -7.84 13.41 -2.47
CA SER A 209 -8.24 13.22 -3.86
C SER A 209 -7.53 12.02 -4.50
N PHE A 210 -6.25 11.80 -4.20
CA PHE A 210 -5.50 10.63 -4.64
C PHE A 210 -6.14 9.34 -4.14
N HIS A 211 -6.49 9.29 -2.85
CA HIS A 211 -7.16 8.13 -2.24
C HIS A 211 -8.51 7.84 -2.91
N ALA A 212 -9.40 8.84 -2.99
CA ALA A 212 -10.71 8.69 -3.62
C ALA A 212 -10.60 8.29 -5.10
N SER A 213 -9.62 8.85 -5.83
CA SER A 213 -9.32 8.51 -7.22
C SER A 213 -8.83 7.07 -7.38
N THR A 214 -7.99 6.59 -6.46
CA THR A 214 -7.47 5.22 -6.48
C THR A 214 -8.60 4.23 -6.18
N GLN A 215 -9.45 4.52 -5.20
CA GLN A 215 -10.64 3.73 -4.89
C GLN A 215 -11.60 3.64 -6.09
N LEU A 216 -11.86 4.76 -6.77
CA LEU A 216 -12.68 4.81 -7.98
C LEU A 216 -12.13 3.93 -9.09
N LEU A 217 -10.83 4.05 -9.38
CA LEU A 217 -10.16 3.24 -10.38
C LEU A 217 -10.18 1.75 -10.01
N SER A 218 -9.95 1.42 -8.74
CA SER A 218 -10.05 0.06 -8.22
C SER A 218 -11.45 -0.53 -8.43
N SER A 219 -12.50 0.22 -8.09
CA SER A 219 -13.89 -0.22 -8.32
C SER A 219 -14.21 -0.47 -9.80
N LEU A 220 -13.70 0.38 -10.71
CA LEU A 220 -13.90 0.19 -12.15
C LEU A 220 -13.10 -0.99 -12.71
N SER A 221 -11.90 -1.23 -12.17
CA SER A 221 -10.96 -2.24 -12.68
C SER A 221 -11.51 -3.67 -12.61
N GLY A 222 -12.41 -3.96 -11.65
CA GLY A 222 -13.08 -5.26 -11.52
C GLY A 222 -14.06 -5.60 -12.64
N TYR A 223 -14.31 -4.68 -13.57
CA TYR A 223 -15.22 -4.87 -14.69
C TYR A 223 -14.43 -4.91 -16.01
N ALA A 224 -14.35 -6.09 -16.63
CA ALA A 224 -13.50 -6.32 -17.80
C ALA A 224 -13.73 -5.35 -18.98
N TYR A 225 -14.98 -4.89 -19.21
CA TYR A 225 -15.33 -3.96 -20.29
C TYR A 225 -14.73 -2.55 -20.09
N THR A 226 -14.37 -2.19 -18.86
CA THR A 226 -13.78 -0.87 -18.54
C THR A 226 -12.29 -0.82 -18.88
N LYS A 227 -11.63 -1.98 -19.03
CA LYS A 227 -10.18 -2.12 -19.19
C LYS A 227 -9.57 -1.15 -20.20
N ARG A 228 -10.22 -0.98 -21.36
CA ARG A 228 -9.71 -0.13 -22.44
C ARG A 228 -9.55 1.34 -22.02
N ALA A 229 -10.34 1.81 -21.05
CA ALA A 229 -10.33 3.18 -20.59
C ALA A 229 -9.14 3.49 -19.64
N TRP A 230 -8.56 2.48 -18.97
CA TRP A 230 -7.54 2.71 -17.93
C TRP A 230 -6.23 1.96 -18.12
N LYS A 231 -6.20 0.81 -18.84
CA LYS A 231 -5.01 -0.07 -18.92
C LYS A 231 -3.70 0.65 -19.22
N LYS A 232 -3.71 1.52 -20.23
CA LYS A 232 -2.49 2.23 -20.66
C LYS A 232 -1.99 3.17 -19.58
N GLU A 233 -2.88 4.00 -19.06
CA GLU A 233 -2.57 5.02 -18.05
C GLU A 233 -2.12 4.37 -16.74
N VAL A 234 -2.75 3.26 -16.34
CA VAL A 234 -2.34 2.46 -15.18
C VAL A 234 -0.95 1.87 -15.36
N LEU A 235 -0.64 1.32 -16.54
CA LEU A 235 0.70 0.82 -16.82
C LEU A 235 1.74 1.95 -16.80
N ASP A 236 1.41 3.12 -17.36
CA ASP A 236 2.28 4.30 -17.32
C ASP A 236 2.52 4.78 -15.88
N LEU A 237 1.48 4.84 -15.03
CA LEU A 237 1.59 5.17 -13.61
C LEU A 237 2.40 4.12 -12.85
N PHE A 238 2.16 2.83 -13.10
CA PHE A 238 2.92 1.76 -12.45
C PHE A 238 4.41 1.81 -12.78
N MET A 239 4.77 2.28 -13.97
CA MET A 239 6.17 2.47 -14.38
C MET A 239 6.75 3.83 -13.95
N ASP A 240 5.94 4.73 -13.38
CA ASP A 240 6.40 6.02 -12.91
C ASP A 240 7.28 5.87 -11.66
N PRO A 241 8.46 6.52 -11.57
CA PRO A 241 9.37 6.40 -10.42
C PRO A 241 8.71 6.70 -9.07
N ALA A 242 7.78 7.65 -9.02
CA ALA A 242 7.06 8.07 -7.83
C ALA A 242 5.87 7.16 -7.49
N PHE A 243 5.62 6.08 -8.24
CA PHE A 243 4.45 5.20 -8.05
C PHE A 243 4.19 4.84 -6.58
N PHE A 244 5.22 4.47 -5.84
CA PHE A 244 5.12 4.02 -4.45
C PHE A 244 5.01 5.15 -3.41
N GLN A 245 5.05 6.41 -3.83
CA GLN A 245 4.81 7.58 -2.97
C GLN A 245 3.29 7.73 -2.72
N MET A 246 2.73 6.88 -1.87
CA MET A 246 1.28 6.84 -1.60
C MET A 246 1.01 6.51 -0.13
N ASP A 247 -0.22 6.65 0.33
CA ASP A 247 -0.65 6.24 1.67
C ASP A 247 -1.23 4.81 1.67
N THR A 248 -2.20 4.54 2.55
CA THR A 248 -2.98 3.29 2.60
C THR A 248 -3.75 3.00 1.30
N SER A 249 -3.74 3.88 0.30
CA SER A 249 -4.21 3.62 -1.06
C SER A 249 -3.52 2.42 -1.73
N CYS A 250 -2.39 1.94 -1.20
CA CYS A 250 -1.67 0.74 -1.63
C CYS A 250 -2.60 -0.48 -1.80
N ILE A 251 -3.56 -0.68 -0.89
CA ILE A 251 -4.53 -1.78 -0.96
C ILE A 251 -5.38 -1.76 -2.25
N HIS A 252 -5.77 -0.57 -2.71
CA HIS A 252 -6.54 -0.38 -3.93
C HIS A 252 -5.67 -0.61 -5.17
N TRP A 253 -4.41 -0.15 -5.13
CA TRP A 253 -3.43 -0.44 -6.18
C TRP A 253 -3.14 -1.93 -6.34
N ARG A 254 -3.15 -2.69 -5.24
CA ARG A 254 -3.06 -4.15 -5.28
C ARG A 254 -4.15 -4.76 -6.18
N THR A 255 -5.41 -4.36 -5.98
CA THR A 255 -6.54 -4.79 -6.80
C THR A 255 -6.42 -4.33 -8.26
N ILE A 256 -6.01 -3.08 -8.50
CA ILE A 256 -5.83 -2.55 -9.86
C ILE A 256 -4.76 -3.32 -10.63
N ILE A 257 -3.61 -3.60 -9.99
CA ILE A 257 -2.50 -4.33 -10.61
C ILE A 257 -2.87 -5.80 -10.84
N ASP A 258 -3.59 -6.45 -9.92
CA ASP A 258 -4.09 -7.80 -10.16
C ASP A 258 -5.00 -7.87 -11.40
N HIS A 259 -6.00 -6.97 -11.50
CA HIS A 259 -6.85 -6.89 -12.68
C HIS A 259 -6.05 -6.58 -13.96
N LEU A 260 -5.08 -5.67 -13.89
CA LEU A 260 -4.20 -5.35 -15.02
C LEU A 260 -3.48 -6.61 -15.55
N LEU A 261 -2.95 -7.43 -14.63
CA LEU A 261 -2.16 -8.62 -14.96
C LEU A 261 -3.02 -9.83 -15.37
N THR A 262 -4.20 -10.00 -14.79
CA THR A 262 -5.11 -11.11 -15.07
C THR A 262 -5.89 -10.93 -16.37
N HIS A 263 -6.27 -9.70 -16.71
CA HIS A 263 -6.97 -9.41 -17.97
C HIS A 263 -6.05 -9.42 -19.21
N GLU A 264 -4.74 -9.63 -19.04
CA GLU A 264 -3.72 -9.56 -20.10
C GLU A 264 -2.72 -10.72 -19.99
N LYS A 265 -2.98 -11.80 -20.74
CA LYS A 265 -2.27 -13.08 -20.63
C LYS A 265 -0.74 -13.01 -20.63
N THR A 266 -0.14 -12.06 -21.34
CA THR A 266 1.33 -11.95 -21.44
C THR A 266 1.92 -10.94 -20.46
N MET A 267 1.12 -10.06 -19.86
CA MET A 267 1.64 -8.89 -19.18
C MET A 267 2.51 -9.23 -17.96
N PHE A 268 2.13 -10.24 -17.18
CA PHE A 268 2.96 -10.71 -16.08
C PHE A 268 4.33 -11.21 -16.57
N LYS A 269 4.33 -12.04 -17.62
CA LYS A 269 5.56 -12.55 -18.24
C LYS A 269 6.41 -11.40 -18.79
N ASP A 270 5.78 -10.42 -19.44
CA ASP A 270 6.46 -9.26 -20.02
C ASP A 270 7.11 -8.41 -18.92
N LEU A 271 6.38 -8.14 -17.82
CA LEU A 271 6.87 -7.41 -16.64
C LEU A 271 8.05 -8.11 -15.97
N MET A 272 7.99 -9.43 -15.82
CA MET A 272 9.10 -10.21 -15.27
C MET A 272 10.32 -10.20 -16.21
N ASN A 273 10.11 -10.09 -17.52
CA ASN A 273 11.20 -10.02 -18.50
C ASN A 273 11.77 -8.61 -18.71
N MET A 274 11.11 -7.56 -18.20
CA MET A 274 11.58 -6.19 -18.32
C MET A 274 12.99 -6.02 -17.76
N GLN A 275 13.77 -5.17 -18.43
CA GLN A 275 15.08 -4.73 -17.96
C GLN A 275 14.92 -3.38 -17.26
N SER A 276 15.82 -3.06 -16.32
CA SER A 276 15.79 -1.80 -15.55
C SER A 276 15.82 -0.55 -16.43
N SER A 277 16.43 -0.64 -17.62
CA SER A 277 16.43 0.41 -18.66
C SER A 277 15.06 0.75 -19.24
N SER A 278 14.03 -0.06 -18.95
CA SER A 278 12.65 0.19 -19.42
C SER A 278 11.94 1.26 -18.59
N LEU A 279 12.45 1.59 -17.40
CA LEU A 279 11.98 2.74 -16.63
C LEU A 279 12.45 4.01 -17.34
N LYS A 280 11.56 5.01 -17.52
CA LYS A 280 11.81 6.28 -18.25
C LYS A 280 12.75 7.23 -17.48
N LEU A 281 13.90 6.72 -17.04
CA LEU A 281 14.92 7.39 -16.24
C LEU A 281 16.32 7.12 -16.83
N PHE A 282 17.34 7.86 -16.40
CA PHE A 282 18.73 7.55 -16.76
C PHE A 282 19.20 6.23 -16.11
N PRO A 283 19.87 5.32 -16.86
CA PRO A 283 20.33 4.03 -16.34
C PRO A 283 21.09 4.14 -15.02
N SER A 284 20.59 3.51 -13.95
CA SER A 284 21.22 3.50 -12.62
C SER A 284 20.93 2.21 -11.86
N PHE A 285 21.72 1.91 -10.82
CA PHE A 285 21.45 0.78 -9.91
C PHE A 285 20.15 0.97 -9.12
N GLU A 286 19.69 2.20 -8.98
CA GLU A 286 18.44 2.55 -8.33
C GLU A 286 17.22 2.09 -9.16
N GLN A 287 17.29 2.19 -10.49
CA GLN A 287 16.26 1.65 -11.37
C GLN A 287 16.08 0.14 -11.23
N LYS A 288 17.17 -0.58 -10.98
CA LYS A 288 17.13 -2.03 -10.79
C LYS A 288 16.36 -2.39 -9.51
N ALA A 289 16.63 -1.68 -8.41
CA ALA A 289 15.87 -1.82 -7.17
C ALA A 289 14.40 -1.44 -7.36
N MET A 290 14.12 -0.32 -8.05
CA MET A 290 12.77 0.13 -8.38
C MET A 290 11.97 -0.89 -9.20
N LEU A 291 12.57 -1.49 -10.23
CA LEU A 291 11.92 -2.52 -11.05
C LEU A 291 11.67 -3.79 -10.23
N LEU A 292 12.62 -4.20 -9.40
CA LEU A 292 12.47 -5.37 -8.55
C LEU A 292 11.33 -5.18 -7.53
N LYS A 293 11.20 -3.99 -6.94
CA LYS A 293 10.07 -3.61 -6.09
C LYS A 293 8.73 -3.74 -6.83
N ARG A 294 8.65 -3.32 -8.10
CA ARG A 294 7.44 -3.50 -8.94
C ARG A 294 7.13 -4.96 -9.23
N GLN A 295 8.14 -5.77 -9.53
CA GLN A 295 7.98 -7.20 -9.77
C GLN A 295 7.49 -7.92 -8.50
N ALA A 296 8.02 -7.55 -7.33
CA ALA A 296 7.53 -8.02 -6.04
C ALA A 296 6.06 -7.59 -5.83
N PHE A 297 5.72 -6.34 -6.09
CA PHE A 297 4.35 -5.83 -5.95
C PHE A 297 3.36 -6.56 -6.88
N ALA A 298 3.77 -6.89 -8.11
CA ALA A 298 2.96 -7.65 -9.04
C ALA A 298 2.63 -9.06 -8.52
N VAL A 299 3.61 -9.77 -7.94
CA VAL A 299 3.36 -11.07 -7.31
C VAL A 299 2.51 -10.91 -6.05
N PHE A 300 2.76 -9.86 -5.24
CA PHE A 300 1.99 -9.55 -4.04
C PHE A 300 0.51 -9.26 -4.34
N SER A 301 0.23 -8.73 -5.52
CA SER A 301 -1.11 -8.35 -5.97
C SER A 301 -2.01 -9.54 -6.29
N GLY A 302 -1.43 -10.65 -6.73
CA GLY A 302 -2.19 -11.86 -7.03
C GLY A 302 -2.66 -12.61 -5.80
N GLU A 303 -3.55 -13.56 -6.03
CA GLU A 303 -3.98 -14.57 -5.06
C GLU A 303 -2.85 -15.57 -4.75
N ILE A 304 -3.03 -16.36 -3.67
CA ILE A 304 -2.09 -17.42 -3.31
C ILE A 304 -1.95 -18.40 -4.48
N ASP A 305 -0.70 -18.72 -4.82
CA ASP A 305 -0.26 -19.58 -5.92
C ASP A 305 -0.67 -19.12 -7.32
N GLN A 306 -1.20 -17.91 -7.50
CA GLN A 306 -1.57 -17.39 -8.83
C GLN A 306 -0.42 -17.43 -9.85
N TYR A 307 0.80 -17.20 -9.38
CA TYR A 307 2.00 -17.11 -10.22
C TYR A 307 2.99 -18.28 -10.04
N HIS A 308 2.62 -19.39 -9.39
CA HIS A 308 3.55 -20.48 -9.10
C HIS A 308 4.16 -21.12 -10.36
N LEU A 309 3.44 -21.16 -11.49
CA LEU A 309 3.95 -21.67 -12.77
C LEU A 309 5.06 -20.79 -13.37
N TYR A 310 5.16 -19.53 -12.94
CA TYR A 310 6.21 -18.60 -13.36
C TYR A 310 7.43 -18.61 -12.43
N LEU A 311 7.47 -19.47 -11.40
CA LEU A 311 8.62 -19.56 -10.49
C LEU A 311 9.97 -19.77 -11.18
N PRO A 312 10.12 -20.57 -12.26
CA PRO A 312 11.37 -20.64 -12.99
C PRO A 312 11.84 -19.28 -13.53
N LEU A 313 10.91 -18.49 -14.05
CA LEU A 313 11.18 -17.13 -14.55
C LEU A 313 11.51 -16.16 -13.40
N ILE A 314 10.77 -16.25 -12.29
CA ILE A 314 11.04 -15.44 -11.09
C ILE A 314 12.43 -15.79 -10.54
N GLN A 315 12.78 -17.07 -10.47
CA GLN A 315 14.09 -17.54 -10.00
C GLN A 315 15.23 -17.06 -10.90
N GLU A 316 15.07 -17.14 -12.23
CA GLU A 316 16.03 -16.58 -13.18
C GLU A 316 16.25 -15.09 -12.90
N ARG A 317 15.18 -14.32 -12.74
CA ARG A 317 15.27 -12.89 -12.43
C ARG A 317 15.96 -12.61 -11.11
N LEU A 318 15.61 -13.31 -10.04
CA LEU A 318 16.27 -13.14 -8.74
C LEU A 318 17.77 -13.44 -8.85
N THR A 319 18.14 -14.52 -9.54
CA THR A 319 19.54 -14.93 -9.71
C THR A 319 20.33 -13.94 -10.57
N ASP A 320 19.73 -13.42 -11.64
CA ASP A 320 20.37 -12.39 -12.48
C ASP A 320 20.60 -11.08 -11.71
N ASN A 321 19.67 -10.71 -10.82
CA ASN A 321 19.84 -9.55 -9.97
C ASN A 321 21.01 -9.70 -8.97
N LEU A 322 21.38 -10.92 -8.58
CA LEU A 322 22.52 -11.21 -7.69
C LEU A 322 23.89 -11.13 -8.37
N ARG A 323 23.98 -11.47 -9.65
CA ARG A 323 25.29 -11.66 -10.33
C ARG A 323 26.04 -10.36 -10.61
N ILE A 324 25.35 -9.33 -11.08
CA ILE A 324 26.00 -8.11 -11.61
C ILE A 324 25.29 -6.89 -11.03
N GLY A 325 26.04 -5.97 -10.43
CA GLY A 325 25.48 -4.71 -9.93
C GLY A 325 24.58 -4.90 -8.72
N TYR A 326 25.00 -5.75 -7.79
CA TYR A 326 24.37 -5.89 -6.47
C TYR A 326 24.75 -4.68 -5.62
N THR A 327 23.74 -4.01 -5.07
CA THR A 327 23.88 -2.87 -4.16
C THR A 327 22.96 -3.08 -2.96
N SER A 328 23.19 -2.40 -1.84
CA SER A 328 22.35 -2.54 -0.64
C SER A 328 20.88 -2.22 -0.93
N SER A 329 20.60 -1.28 -1.84
CA SER A 329 19.25 -0.96 -2.31
C SER A 329 18.61 -2.13 -3.08
N VAL A 330 19.35 -2.85 -3.92
CA VAL A 330 18.84 -4.03 -4.63
C VAL A 330 18.61 -5.18 -3.64
N GLY A 331 19.55 -5.43 -2.72
CA GLY A 331 19.42 -6.46 -1.69
C GLY A 331 18.21 -6.23 -0.78
N ALA A 332 17.94 -4.98 -0.39
CA ALA A 332 16.74 -4.63 0.37
C ALA A 332 15.45 -5.02 -0.38
N GLN A 333 15.35 -4.71 -1.68
CA GLN A 333 14.20 -5.07 -2.50
C GLN A 333 14.13 -6.59 -2.79
N MET A 334 15.26 -7.30 -2.79
CA MET A 334 15.29 -8.76 -2.86
C MET A 334 14.66 -9.39 -1.62
N PHE A 335 15.01 -8.93 -0.42
CA PHE A 335 14.40 -9.42 0.81
C PHE A 335 12.90 -9.11 0.88
N LEU A 336 12.46 -7.94 0.39
CA LEU A 336 11.04 -7.65 0.24
C LEU A 336 10.35 -8.66 -0.70
N PHE A 337 10.97 -8.96 -1.86
CA PHE A 337 10.44 -9.95 -2.79
C PHE A 337 10.40 -11.36 -2.18
N PHE A 338 11.42 -11.76 -1.43
CA PHE A 338 11.41 -13.05 -0.72
C PHE A 338 10.25 -13.14 0.27
N ARG A 339 9.97 -12.08 1.03
CA ARG A 339 8.81 -12.03 1.94
C ARG A 339 7.48 -12.15 1.20
N VAL A 340 7.33 -11.46 0.07
CA VAL A 340 6.16 -11.62 -0.81
C VAL A 340 6.00 -13.07 -1.26
N LEU A 341 7.09 -13.71 -1.68
CA LEU A 341 7.05 -15.12 -2.09
C LEU A 341 6.64 -16.05 -0.95
N LEU A 342 7.10 -15.82 0.28
CA LEU A 342 6.65 -16.60 1.45
C LEU A 342 5.14 -16.43 1.72
N LEU A 343 4.56 -15.28 1.40
CA LEU A 343 3.12 -15.01 1.63
C LEU A 343 2.22 -15.48 0.47
N ARG A 344 2.74 -15.48 -0.77
CA ARG A 344 1.94 -15.75 -1.97
C ARG A 344 2.18 -17.10 -2.60
N ILE A 345 3.26 -17.80 -2.27
CA ILE A 345 3.60 -19.08 -2.87
C ILE A 345 3.63 -20.15 -1.78
N SER A 346 2.86 -21.22 -2.00
CA SER A 346 2.81 -22.33 -1.06
C SER A 346 4.19 -22.96 -0.87
N PRO A 347 4.54 -23.39 0.37
CA PRO A 347 5.87 -23.88 0.72
C PRO A 347 6.43 -24.97 -0.19
N GLN A 348 5.57 -25.86 -0.69
CA GLN A 348 5.94 -26.94 -1.62
C GLN A 348 6.61 -26.44 -2.91
N HIS A 349 6.22 -25.26 -3.39
CA HIS A 349 6.71 -24.70 -4.64
C HIS A 349 8.01 -23.89 -4.45
N LEU A 350 8.36 -23.51 -3.21
CA LEU A 350 9.52 -22.67 -2.90
C LEU A 350 10.84 -23.44 -2.74
N THR A 351 10.81 -24.77 -2.87
CA THR A 351 11.96 -25.65 -2.60
C THR A 351 13.26 -25.21 -3.32
N SER A 352 13.18 -24.80 -4.60
CA SER A 352 14.37 -24.37 -5.37
C SER A 352 14.89 -22.98 -5.02
N LEU A 353 14.07 -22.14 -4.38
CA LEU A 353 14.42 -20.76 -4.02
C LEU A 353 15.05 -20.64 -2.64
N TRP A 354 14.78 -21.58 -1.73
CA TRP A 354 15.32 -21.57 -0.37
C TRP A 354 16.85 -21.44 -0.29
N PRO A 355 17.65 -22.18 -1.08
CA PRO A 355 19.10 -22.01 -1.08
C PRO A 355 19.53 -20.58 -1.42
N ILE A 356 18.82 -19.92 -2.33
CA ILE A 356 19.10 -18.52 -2.71
C ILE A 356 18.76 -17.60 -1.54
N MET A 357 17.54 -17.69 -1.01
CA MET A 357 17.08 -16.85 0.10
C MET A 357 17.98 -16.93 1.34
N VAL A 358 18.39 -18.16 1.71
CA VAL A 358 19.22 -18.41 2.88
C VAL A 358 20.65 -17.92 2.66
N THR A 359 21.22 -18.18 1.48
CA THR A 359 22.59 -17.72 1.16
C THR A 359 22.68 -16.20 1.22
N GLU A 360 21.70 -15.48 0.66
CA GLU A 360 21.65 -14.03 0.72
C GLU A 360 21.49 -13.49 2.15
N LEU A 361 20.66 -14.15 2.97
CA LEU A 361 20.52 -13.78 4.38
C LEU A 361 21.82 -13.97 5.16
N ILE A 362 22.52 -15.09 4.95
CA ILE A 362 23.82 -15.37 5.57
C ILE A 362 24.84 -14.31 5.14
N GLN A 363 24.97 -14.05 3.84
CA GLN A 363 25.91 -13.05 3.32
C GLN A 363 25.64 -11.65 3.91
N THR A 364 24.37 -11.25 3.98
CA THR A 364 23.99 -9.95 4.55
C THR A 364 24.30 -9.87 6.05
N PHE A 365 24.13 -10.96 6.80
CA PHE A 365 24.48 -10.99 8.22
C PHE A 365 25.99 -11.03 8.45
N ILE A 366 26.77 -11.71 7.60
CA ILE A 366 28.24 -11.62 7.62
C ILE A 366 28.67 -10.17 7.39
N GLN A 367 28.09 -9.49 6.39
CA GLN A 367 28.38 -8.08 6.13
C GLN A 367 28.04 -7.19 7.33
N LEU A 368 26.91 -7.42 8.00
CA LEU A 368 26.56 -6.70 9.23
C LEU A 368 27.56 -6.95 10.36
N GLU A 369 28.04 -8.19 10.53
CA GLU A 369 29.07 -8.53 11.51
C GLU A 369 30.39 -7.79 11.21
N GLU A 370 30.78 -7.68 9.93
CA GLU A 370 31.96 -6.93 9.48
C GLU A 370 31.83 -5.43 9.77
N ASP A 371 30.72 -4.80 9.38
CA ASP A 371 30.45 -3.37 9.62
C ASP A 371 30.38 -3.01 11.12
N LEU A 372 29.97 -3.96 11.96
CA LEU A 372 29.99 -3.80 13.42
C LEU A 372 31.39 -3.98 14.01
N THR A 373 32.27 -4.75 13.36
CA THR A 373 33.65 -5.01 13.81
C THR A 373 34.61 -3.90 13.40
N ASP A 374 34.33 -3.19 12.30
CA ASP A 374 35.15 -2.08 11.81
C ASP A 374 35.14 -0.90 12.82
N GLU A 375 36.21 -0.85 13.63
CA GLU A 375 36.62 0.32 14.39
C GLU A 375 37.12 1.41 13.43
N PRO A 376 36.79 2.71 13.63
CA PRO A 376 37.36 3.79 12.84
C PRO A 376 38.85 3.95 13.20
N ALA A 377 39.71 3.15 12.58
CA ALA A 377 41.13 3.14 12.87
C ALA A 377 41.74 4.52 12.58
N LYS A 378 42.23 5.14 13.67
CA LYS A 378 43.38 6.03 13.70
C LYS A 378 44.41 5.64 12.62
N ASN A 379 44.41 6.30 11.47
CA ASN A 379 45.56 6.26 10.56
C ASN A 379 45.70 7.59 9.80
N ASN A 380 46.30 8.56 10.49
CA ASN A 380 47.14 9.54 9.84
C ASN A 380 48.33 8.81 9.17
N ARG A 381 48.32 8.69 7.83
CA ARG A 381 49.52 8.76 6.97
C ARG A 381 49.13 8.81 5.48
N LYS A 382 49.05 10.05 4.98
CA LYS A 382 49.50 10.56 3.67
C LYS A 382 49.09 9.83 2.36
N MET A 383 48.35 10.62 1.55
CA MET A 383 48.57 10.89 0.13
C MET A 383 47.82 10.02 -0.91
N SER A 384 46.69 10.52 -1.44
CA SER A 384 46.68 11.22 -2.75
C SER A 384 45.28 11.74 -3.10
N ARG A 385 45.26 12.92 -3.71
CA ARG A 385 44.11 13.75 -4.12
C ARG A 385 43.35 13.13 -5.30
N GLN A 386 42.01 13.17 -5.30
CA GLN A 386 41.26 14.06 -6.22
C GLN A 386 39.73 14.06 -6.02
N LYS A 387 39.23 15.29 -5.85
CA LYS A 387 37.92 15.89 -6.19
C LYS A 387 36.63 15.36 -5.54
N ALA A 388 36.25 16.10 -4.49
CA ALA A 388 34.87 16.31 -4.05
C ALA A 388 34.11 17.24 -5.02
N SER A 389 32.83 16.98 -5.21
CA SER A 389 31.81 17.98 -5.52
C SER A 389 30.67 17.83 -4.50
N SER A 390 30.15 18.98 -4.10
CA SER A 390 29.37 19.31 -2.91
C SER A 390 27.95 18.75 -2.85
N ASN A 391 27.53 18.30 -1.65
CA ASN A 391 26.45 18.93 -0.88
C ASN A 391 26.54 18.52 0.59
N GLY A 392 26.40 19.52 1.48
CA GLY A 392 26.71 19.41 2.89
C GLY A 392 25.57 18.82 3.72
N SER A 393 25.84 17.69 4.35
CA SER A 393 25.35 17.34 5.68
C SER A 393 26.54 16.81 6.47
N ALA A 394 26.64 17.22 7.73
CA ALA A 394 27.77 16.90 8.59
C ALA A 394 27.94 15.38 8.72
N ARG A 395 29.08 14.85 8.26
CA ARG A 395 29.48 13.45 8.47
C ARG A 395 29.72 13.23 9.96
N PHE A 396 28.79 12.59 10.66
CA PHE A 396 29.09 11.96 11.93
C PHE A 396 30.01 10.76 11.68
N LEU A 397 31.13 10.72 12.43
CA LEU A 397 32.12 9.64 12.38
C LEU A 397 31.49 8.33 12.89
N GLY A 398 31.46 7.28 12.06
CA GLY A 398 31.25 5.90 12.51
C GLY A 398 29.86 5.29 12.27
N ASP A 399 28.94 5.98 11.60
CA ASP A 399 27.61 5.45 11.32
C ASP A 399 27.54 4.70 9.98
N ILE A 400 26.93 3.51 10.01
CA ILE A 400 26.57 2.66 8.87
C ILE A 400 25.76 3.48 7.86
N HIS A 401 26.02 3.34 6.57
CA HIS A 401 25.36 4.15 5.55
C HIS A 401 23.85 3.83 5.48
N GLN A 402 23.01 4.82 5.17
CA GLN A 402 21.54 4.65 5.18
C GLN A 402 21.07 3.50 4.27
N ASN A 403 21.73 3.27 3.13
CA ASN A 403 21.39 2.17 2.23
C ASN A 403 21.71 0.79 2.84
N GLU A 404 22.77 0.68 3.64
CA GLU A 404 23.14 -0.55 4.37
C GLU A 404 22.16 -0.78 5.54
N LEU A 405 21.79 0.27 6.27
CA LEU A 405 20.74 0.19 7.30
C LEU A 405 19.42 -0.35 6.72
N THR A 406 18.99 0.14 5.55
CA THR A 406 17.80 -0.37 4.85
C THR A 406 17.94 -1.84 4.45
N LEU A 407 19.12 -2.26 4.00
CA LEU A 407 19.42 -3.67 3.71
C LEU A 407 19.31 -4.54 4.97
N TYR A 408 19.96 -4.14 6.06
CA TYR A 408 19.96 -4.89 7.33
C TYR A 408 18.56 -4.99 7.94
N LEU A 409 17.79 -3.91 7.92
CA LEU A 409 16.38 -3.93 8.33
C LEU A 409 15.58 -4.92 7.47
N SER A 410 15.75 -4.89 6.14
CA SER A 410 15.02 -5.77 5.22
C SER A 410 15.36 -7.25 5.45
N ALA A 411 16.63 -7.57 5.69
CA ALA A 411 17.09 -8.91 6.05
C ALA A 411 16.49 -9.38 7.38
N CYS A 412 16.46 -8.51 8.39
CA CYS A 412 15.85 -8.82 9.68
C CYS A 412 14.33 -9.05 9.56
N LYS A 413 13.63 -8.23 8.78
CA LYS A 413 12.20 -8.43 8.47
C LYS A 413 11.93 -9.75 7.75
N PHE A 414 12.83 -10.16 6.86
CA PHE A 414 12.74 -11.46 6.19
C PHE A 414 12.90 -12.62 7.19
N LEU A 415 13.90 -12.54 8.07
CA LEU A 415 14.09 -13.52 9.14
C LEU A 415 12.88 -13.60 10.07
N ASP A 416 12.36 -12.45 10.51
CA ASP A 416 11.17 -12.37 11.38
C ASP A 416 9.93 -12.96 10.69
N THR A 417 9.73 -12.64 9.41
CA THR A 417 8.68 -13.26 8.58
C THR A 417 8.87 -14.77 8.55
N ALA A 418 10.08 -15.27 8.32
CA ALA A 418 10.33 -16.70 8.24
C ALA A 418 10.11 -17.44 9.57
N LEU A 419 10.42 -16.80 10.70
CA LEU A 419 10.20 -17.34 12.04
C LEU A 419 8.72 -17.32 12.46
N SER A 420 7.94 -16.40 11.90
CA SER A 420 6.51 -16.22 12.20
C SER A 420 5.61 -17.32 11.62
N PHE A 421 6.08 -18.09 10.63
CA PHE A 421 5.30 -19.21 10.11
C PHE A 421 5.34 -20.40 11.07
N PRO A 422 4.23 -21.15 11.20
CA PRO A 422 4.22 -22.43 11.88
C PRO A 422 5.27 -23.39 11.30
N SER A 423 5.93 -24.17 12.17
CA SER A 423 7.02 -25.08 11.78
C SER A 423 6.60 -26.15 10.77
N ASP A 424 5.33 -26.58 10.83
CA ASP A 424 4.71 -27.52 9.90
C ASP A 424 4.56 -26.94 8.48
N LYS A 425 4.37 -25.62 8.37
CA LYS A 425 4.27 -24.90 7.08
C LYS A 425 5.63 -24.50 6.53
N MET A 426 6.68 -24.46 7.34
CA MET A 426 8.01 -23.96 6.94
C MET A 426 9.14 -24.96 7.19
N GLN A 427 8.95 -26.22 6.81
CA GLN A 427 9.87 -27.32 7.15
C GLN A 427 11.30 -27.10 6.64
N LEU A 428 11.46 -26.58 5.42
CA LEU A 428 12.78 -26.32 4.85
C LEU A 428 13.55 -25.25 5.64
N PHE A 429 12.88 -24.18 6.08
CA PHE A 429 13.52 -23.18 6.92
C PHE A 429 13.99 -23.76 8.26
N GLN A 430 13.27 -24.74 8.84
CA GLN A 430 13.70 -25.40 10.07
C GLN A 430 15.08 -26.06 9.93
N MET A 431 15.46 -26.51 8.73
CA MET A 431 16.80 -27.07 8.47
C MET A 431 17.92 -26.02 8.50
N TYR A 432 17.59 -24.74 8.27
CA TYR A 432 18.54 -23.62 8.25
C TYR A 432 18.47 -22.75 9.52
N ARG A 433 17.41 -22.89 10.33
CA ARG A 433 17.13 -22.05 11.50
C ARG A 433 18.29 -21.97 12.48
N TRP A 434 19.00 -23.07 12.68
CA TRP A 434 20.16 -23.17 13.57
C TRP A 434 21.29 -22.19 13.23
N ALA A 435 21.44 -21.81 11.95
CA ALA A 435 22.47 -20.87 11.52
C ALA A 435 22.16 -19.44 11.99
N PHE A 436 20.89 -19.12 12.23
CA PHE A 436 20.45 -17.77 12.56
C PHE A 436 20.21 -17.58 14.04
N VAL A 437 19.53 -18.53 14.70
CA VAL A 437 18.98 -18.35 16.05
C VAL A 437 19.49 -19.45 17.01
N PRO A 438 19.87 -19.12 18.26
CA PRO A 438 20.33 -20.12 19.22
C PRO A 438 19.21 -21.03 19.72
N GLU A 439 19.34 -22.34 19.47
CA GLU A 439 18.39 -23.37 19.94
C GLU A 439 18.81 -24.02 21.27
N VAL A 440 20.10 -23.91 21.61
CA VAL A 440 20.72 -24.47 22.81
C VAL A 440 21.45 -23.35 23.56
N ASP A 441 21.43 -23.40 24.89
CA ASP A 441 22.16 -22.43 25.68
C ASP A 441 23.68 -22.62 25.51
N MET A 442 24.32 -21.73 24.75
CA MET A 442 25.75 -21.81 24.48
C MET A 442 26.62 -21.38 25.67
N GLN A 443 26.04 -20.76 26.70
CA GLN A 443 26.75 -20.35 27.92
C GLN A 443 27.18 -21.53 28.80
N SER A 444 26.49 -22.68 28.74
CA SER A 444 26.93 -23.88 29.47
C SER A 444 28.10 -24.61 28.80
N CYS A 445 28.40 -24.32 27.53
CA CYS A 445 29.48 -24.97 26.79
C CYS A 445 30.83 -24.24 26.91
N SER A 446 30.85 -22.96 27.29
CA SER A 446 32.10 -22.18 27.42
C SER A 446 32.97 -22.61 28.62
N MET A 447 32.41 -23.35 29.57
CA MET A 447 33.14 -23.84 30.76
C MET A 447 34.07 -25.03 30.47
N ILE A 448 34.01 -25.63 29.27
CA ILE A 448 34.79 -26.84 28.91
C ILE A 448 35.89 -26.52 27.88
N SER A 449 35.91 -25.31 27.29
CA SER A 449 36.74 -24.98 26.13
C SER A 449 37.96 -24.11 26.42
N ASP A 450 38.69 -24.36 27.51
CA ASP A 450 39.98 -23.68 27.79
C ASP A 450 41.17 -24.27 27.01
N VAL A 451 40.95 -25.27 26.15
CA VAL A 451 42.03 -25.96 25.40
C VAL A 451 41.77 -26.07 23.88
N MET A 452 40.65 -25.60 23.36
CA MET A 452 40.39 -25.67 21.91
C MET A 452 39.61 -24.44 21.47
N GLU A 453 40.15 -23.67 20.51
CA GLU A 453 39.41 -22.63 19.78
C GLU A 453 38.12 -23.27 19.25
N SER A 454 36.99 -23.03 19.92
CA SER A 454 35.70 -23.40 19.36
C SER A 454 35.55 -22.61 18.05
N PRO A 455 35.25 -23.25 16.90
CA PRO A 455 35.14 -22.52 15.65
C PRO A 455 34.09 -21.43 15.81
N ARG A 456 34.48 -20.16 15.66
CA ARG A 456 33.55 -19.00 15.62
C ARG A 456 32.40 -19.22 14.62
N GLU A 457 32.63 -20.10 13.65
CA GLU A 457 31.73 -20.57 12.59
C GLU A 457 30.48 -21.32 13.11
N CYS A 458 30.52 -21.95 14.29
CA CYS A 458 29.38 -22.73 14.80
C CYS A 458 28.37 -21.90 15.62
N LYS A 459 28.62 -20.61 15.82
CA LYS A 459 27.70 -19.72 16.54
C LYS A 459 26.62 -19.17 15.61
N PRO A 460 25.34 -19.10 16.02
CA PRO A 460 24.31 -18.49 15.18
C PRO A 460 24.55 -16.99 14.95
N HIS A 461 24.21 -16.49 13.76
CA HIS A 461 24.43 -15.09 13.36
C HIS A 461 23.82 -14.08 14.34
N VAL A 462 22.57 -14.27 14.79
CA VAL A 462 21.92 -13.37 15.76
C VAL A 462 22.74 -13.23 17.04
N ALA A 463 23.30 -14.33 17.52
CA ALA A 463 24.11 -14.32 18.74
C ALA A 463 25.46 -13.62 18.53
N ARG A 464 26.08 -13.73 17.34
CA ARG A 464 27.30 -12.98 17.01
C ARG A 464 27.04 -11.49 16.88
N ILE A 465 26.01 -11.12 16.11
CA ILE A 465 25.58 -9.72 15.92
C ILE A 465 25.25 -9.08 17.28
N MET A 466 24.53 -9.79 18.15
CA MET A 466 24.17 -9.28 19.47
C MET A 466 25.40 -8.99 20.34
N ASP A 467 26.40 -9.88 20.34
CA ASP A 467 27.65 -9.65 21.07
C ASP A 467 28.40 -8.43 20.54
N LEU A 468 28.47 -8.26 19.21
CA LEU A 468 29.11 -7.11 18.58
C LEU A 468 28.37 -5.80 18.90
N LEU A 469 27.03 -5.81 18.87
CA LEU A 469 26.21 -4.66 19.25
C LEU A 469 26.45 -4.27 20.72
N LYS A 470 26.52 -5.25 21.63
CA LYS A 470 26.86 -5.00 23.05
C LYS A 470 28.26 -4.45 23.22
N LEU A 471 29.23 -4.97 22.46
CA LEU A 471 30.62 -4.52 22.50
C LEU A 471 30.74 -3.06 22.04
N LYS A 472 30.05 -2.69 20.95
CA LYS A 472 30.14 -1.37 20.32
C LYS A 472 29.31 -0.29 21.03
N TYR A 473 28.12 -0.65 21.52
CA TYR A 473 27.15 0.33 22.06
C TYR A 473 26.84 0.15 23.57
N GLY A 474 27.42 -0.86 24.23
CA GLY A 474 27.20 -1.15 25.65
C GLY A 474 26.04 -2.11 25.91
N GLU A 475 25.91 -2.59 27.16
CA GLU A 475 24.76 -3.40 27.55
C GLU A 475 23.49 -2.54 27.63
N PRO A 476 22.35 -2.99 27.07
CA PRO A 476 21.09 -2.28 27.20
C PRO A 476 20.67 -2.24 28.67
N ASN A 477 20.32 -1.06 29.20
CA ASN A 477 19.67 -0.92 30.51
C ASN A 477 18.28 -1.56 30.45
N ILE A 478 18.20 -2.87 30.70
CA ILE A 478 16.95 -3.60 30.86
C ILE A 478 16.49 -3.33 32.29
N ASN A 479 15.64 -2.32 32.48
CA ASN A 479 14.77 -2.33 33.65
C ASN A 479 13.91 -3.60 33.57
N ASP A 480 13.83 -4.35 34.67
CA ASP A 480 13.09 -5.60 34.86
C ASP A 480 11.58 -5.49 34.53
N GLU A 481 11.19 -5.27 33.27
CA GLU A 481 9.87 -5.67 32.81
C GLU A 481 9.95 -7.14 32.36
N PRO A 482 9.14 -8.04 32.96
CA PRO A 482 9.09 -9.42 32.53
C PRO A 482 8.75 -9.42 31.03
N THR A 483 9.51 -10.20 30.26
CA THR A 483 9.34 -10.42 28.82
C THR A 483 7.85 -10.58 28.52
N LYS A 484 7.18 -9.48 28.18
CA LYS A 484 5.76 -9.46 27.79
C LYS A 484 5.66 -10.45 26.64
N ASN A 485 4.67 -11.34 26.68
CA ASN A 485 4.42 -12.34 25.63
C ASN A 485 4.77 -11.78 24.25
N CYS A 486 5.93 -12.18 23.71
CA CYS A 486 6.39 -11.68 22.42
C CYS A 486 5.63 -12.47 21.36
N ASP A 487 4.50 -11.91 20.91
CA ASP A 487 3.74 -12.46 19.82
C ASP A 487 4.43 -12.06 18.50
N PHE A 488 4.76 -13.05 17.66
CA PHE A 488 5.27 -12.81 16.31
C PHE A 488 4.21 -12.11 15.44
N PRO A 489 4.62 -11.30 14.45
CA PRO A 489 5.98 -10.85 14.10
C PRO A 489 6.56 -9.83 15.09
N LEU A 490 7.88 -9.84 15.26
CA LEU A 490 8.62 -9.02 16.24
C LEU A 490 9.01 -7.63 15.73
N LEU A 491 9.12 -7.43 14.41
CA LEU A 491 9.56 -6.19 13.80
C LEU A 491 8.41 -5.43 13.13
N ASP A 492 8.11 -4.25 13.68
CA ASP A 492 7.17 -3.27 13.11
C ASP A 492 7.85 -1.91 12.87
N LEU A 493 9.05 -1.94 12.28
CA LEU A 493 9.81 -0.73 11.95
C LEU A 493 9.75 -0.46 10.45
N HIS A 494 9.26 0.71 10.02
CA HIS A 494 9.23 1.06 8.59
C HIS A 494 10.65 1.36 8.06
N SER A 495 11.38 2.23 8.75
CA SER A 495 12.77 2.59 8.48
C SER A 495 13.57 2.69 9.79
N ILE A 496 14.90 2.69 9.67
CA ILE A 496 15.80 2.91 10.80
C ILE A 496 16.83 3.98 10.42
N SER A 497 17.18 4.83 11.39
CA SER A 497 18.25 5.82 11.29
C SER A 497 19.53 5.37 11.98
N ASN A 498 19.44 4.36 12.86
CA ASN A 498 20.59 3.80 13.56
C ASN A 498 20.40 2.29 13.79
N ILE A 499 21.50 1.53 13.67
CA ILE A 499 21.50 0.06 13.86
C ILE A 499 21.06 -0.38 15.27
N THR A 500 21.26 0.48 16.28
CA THR A 500 20.83 0.23 17.67
C THR A 500 19.32 0.03 17.79
N GLN A 501 18.51 0.51 16.85
CA GLN A 501 17.06 0.28 16.82
C GLN A 501 16.71 -1.21 16.61
N LEU A 502 17.63 -2.03 16.10
CA LEU A 502 17.47 -3.48 15.96
C LEU A 502 17.89 -4.28 17.21
N ILE A 503 18.48 -3.64 18.23
CA ILE A 503 18.92 -4.29 19.47
C ILE A 503 17.77 -5.05 20.16
N PRO A 504 16.54 -4.49 20.32
CA PRO A 504 15.42 -5.22 20.93
C PRO A 504 15.09 -6.51 20.18
N PHE A 505 15.09 -6.46 18.84
CA PHE A 505 14.83 -7.63 17.99
C PHE A 505 15.88 -8.73 18.18
N PHE A 506 17.16 -8.38 18.08
CA PHE A 506 18.24 -9.37 18.27
C PHE A 506 18.26 -9.93 19.70
N ASN A 507 17.96 -9.13 20.72
CA ASN A 507 17.84 -9.60 22.11
C ASN A 507 16.72 -10.64 22.29
N ILE A 508 15.53 -10.36 21.73
CA ILE A 508 14.40 -11.29 21.79
C ILE A 508 14.78 -12.59 21.09
N LEU A 509 15.32 -12.53 19.87
CA LEU A 509 15.71 -13.73 19.12
C LEU A 509 16.82 -14.54 19.82
N ASN A 510 17.80 -13.87 20.45
CA ASN A 510 18.89 -14.52 21.17
C ASN A 510 18.42 -15.29 22.42
N SER A 511 17.23 -14.98 22.94
CA SER A 511 16.67 -15.58 24.16
C SER A 511 15.47 -16.50 23.90
N ALA A 512 14.63 -16.20 22.91
CA ALA A 512 13.33 -16.85 22.70
C ALA A 512 13.40 -18.36 22.42
N PHE A 513 14.51 -18.84 21.84
CA PHE A 513 14.62 -20.23 21.35
C PHE A 513 15.58 -21.11 22.17
N LYS A 514 16.21 -20.58 23.22
CA LYS A 514 17.10 -21.35 24.07
C LYS A 514 16.31 -22.38 24.88
N THR A 515 16.59 -23.66 24.66
CA THR A 515 16.10 -24.73 25.54
C THR A 515 16.83 -24.68 26.89
N GLN A 516 16.09 -24.60 28.01
CA GLN A 516 16.67 -24.66 29.36
C GLN A 516 17.31 -26.03 29.59
N SER A 517 18.62 -26.11 29.45
CA SER A 517 19.39 -27.26 29.95
C SER A 517 19.78 -26.99 31.41
N GLY A 518 18.99 -27.51 32.36
CA GLY A 518 19.38 -27.66 33.75
C GLY A 518 18.92 -26.58 34.75
N ARG A 519 17.69 -26.71 35.28
CA ARG A 519 17.37 -26.33 36.67
C ARG A 519 16.42 -27.35 37.29
N LEU A 520 16.99 -28.39 37.90
CA LEU A 520 16.40 -28.97 39.10
C LEU A 520 16.50 -27.89 40.19
N LEU A 521 15.39 -27.59 40.85
CA LEU A 521 15.24 -26.74 42.05
C LEU A 521 15.33 -25.22 41.82
N ASN A 522 14.25 -24.60 41.37
CA ASN A 522 13.45 -23.67 42.20
C ASN A 522 12.40 -22.95 41.35
N THR A 523 11.18 -22.97 41.86
CA THR A 523 9.98 -22.23 41.50
C THR A 523 10.29 -20.80 41.04
N HIS A 524 10.08 -20.50 39.75
CA HIS A 524 9.39 -19.29 39.27
C HIS A 524 9.00 -19.51 37.79
N ASN A 525 7.72 -19.27 37.50
CA ASN A 525 7.06 -19.52 36.22
C ASN A 525 7.64 -18.68 35.07
N PHE A 526 8.53 -19.25 34.27
CA PHE A 526 8.75 -18.81 32.89
C PHE A 526 8.33 -19.95 31.97
N LYS A 527 7.22 -19.74 31.24
CA LYS A 527 6.77 -20.71 30.23
C LYS A 527 7.83 -20.75 29.14
N SER A 528 8.50 -21.89 29.00
CA SER A 528 9.21 -22.29 27.79
C SER A 528 8.36 -21.95 26.56
N PHE A 529 8.95 -21.34 25.53
CA PHE A 529 8.36 -21.14 24.21
C PHE A 529 7.97 -22.50 23.61
N LYS A 530 6.84 -23.05 24.04
CA LYS A 530 6.13 -24.06 23.29
C LYS A 530 5.48 -23.31 22.14
N ASN A 531 5.91 -23.64 20.93
CA ASN A 531 5.38 -23.23 19.64
C ASN A 531 3.92 -23.69 19.43
N THR A 532 3.05 -23.54 20.44
CA THR A 532 1.61 -23.78 20.31
C THR A 532 1.03 -22.57 19.61
N TYR A 533 1.13 -22.54 18.29
CA TYR A 533 0.28 -21.70 17.45
C TYR A 533 -1.14 -22.30 17.52
N PRO A 534 -2.09 -21.72 18.28
CA PRO A 534 -3.47 -22.13 18.07
C PRO A 534 -3.81 -21.81 16.61
N THR A 535 -4.52 -22.70 15.92
CA THR A 535 -4.77 -22.61 14.47
C THR A 535 -5.43 -21.27 14.08
N SER A 536 -6.18 -20.64 14.99
CA SER A 536 -6.75 -19.29 14.85
C SER A 536 -5.71 -18.16 14.90
N SER A 537 -4.59 -18.33 15.60
CA SER A 537 -3.46 -17.39 15.63
C SER A 537 -2.68 -17.40 14.31
N GLY A 538 -2.59 -18.55 13.62
CA GLY A 538 -1.86 -18.64 12.35
C GLY A 538 -2.44 -17.72 11.26
N THR A 539 -3.77 -17.71 11.11
CA THR A 539 -4.45 -16.81 10.17
C THR A 539 -4.27 -15.33 10.53
N ARG A 540 -4.31 -15.01 11.84
CA ARG A 540 -4.08 -13.63 12.32
C ARG A 540 -2.66 -13.16 12.03
N ILE A 541 -1.66 -14.01 12.28
CA ILE A 541 -0.24 -13.71 12.03
C ILE A 541 -0.01 -13.50 10.52
N LEU A 542 -0.56 -14.37 9.67
CA LEU A 542 -0.43 -14.20 8.21
C LEU A 542 -1.03 -12.87 7.74
N LYS A 543 -2.21 -12.50 8.25
CA LYS A 543 -2.82 -11.20 7.94
C LYS A 543 -1.94 -10.03 8.39
N LEU A 544 -1.37 -10.11 9.59
CA LEU A 544 -0.48 -9.08 10.11
C LEU A 544 0.81 -8.97 9.27
N LEU A 545 1.39 -10.09 8.85
CA LEU A 545 2.54 -10.11 7.94
C LEU A 545 2.21 -9.48 6.57
N GLU A 546 1.01 -9.72 6.04
CA GLU A 546 0.54 -9.05 4.82
C GLU A 546 0.45 -7.54 5.01
N GLU A 547 -0.14 -7.07 6.11
CA GLU A 547 -0.22 -5.64 6.45
C GLU A 547 1.18 -4.99 6.60
N TYR A 548 2.16 -5.76 7.11
CA TYR A 548 3.54 -5.29 7.24
C TYR A 548 4.23 -5.19 5.88
N VAL A 549 4.07 -6.20 5.01
CA VAL A 549 4.61 -6.17 3.65
C VAL A 549 3.96 -5.07 2.81
N GLU A 550 2.66 -4.83 2.98
CA GLU A 550 1.95 -3.73 2.30
C GLU A 550 2.56 -2.37 2.63
N ARG A 551 2.85 -2.12 3.92
CA ARG A 551 3.51 -0.87 4.36
C ARG A 551 4.93 -0.74 3.85
N ASP A 552 5.64 -1.85 3.62
CA ASP A 552 7.01 -1.81 3.09
C ASP A 552 7.09 -1.50 1.59
N PHE A 553 5.96 -1.52 0.88
CA PHE A 553 5.88 -0.99 -0.48
C PHE A 553 5.76 0.53 -0.53
N ILE A 554 5.26 1.17 0.53
CA ILE A 554 5.03 2.61 0.57
C ILE A 554 6.37 3.34 0.80
N ASP A 555 6.63 4.40 0.04
CA ASP A 555 7.77 5.30 0.26
C ASP A 555 7.30 6.56 1.02
N ASN A 556 8.06 7.00 2.03
CA ASN A 556 7.71 8.15 2.87
C ASN A 556 7.52 9.44 2.05
N MET A 557 6.37 10.09 2.25
CA MET A 557 5.98 11.36 1.60
C MET A 557 6.70 12.61 2.16
N GLU A 558 7.50 12.45 3.21
CA GLU A 558 7.99 13.57 4.03
C GLU A 558 9.24 14.30 3.49
N ASN A 559 9.81 13.89 2.35
CA ASN A 559 11.05 14.50 1.84
C ASN A 559 10.87 15.77 0.97
N GLU A 560 9.65 16.28 0.78
CA GLU A 560 9.40 17.51 0.00
C GLU A 560 8.96 18.72 0.84
N SER A 561 9.24 18.70 2.16
CA SER A 561 9.06 19.89 3.02
C SER A 561 10.39 20.46 3.50
N LEU A 562 11.18 20.97 2.56
CA LEU A 562 12.29 21.92 2.81
C LEU A 562 12.27 23.06 1.81
#